data_AF-C7Q4D3-F1
#
_entry.id   AF-C7Q4D3-F1
#
_cell.length_a   1.000
_cell.length_b   1.000
_cell.length_c   1.000
_cell.angle_alpha   90.00
_cell.angle_beta   90.00
_cell.angle_gamma   90.00
#
_symmetry.space_group_name_H-M   'P 1'
#
loop_
_entity.id
_entity.type
_entity.pdbx_description
1 polymer ?
#
loop_
_entity_poly.entity_id
_entity_poly.type
_entity_poly.pdbx_seq_one_letter_code
_entity_poly.pdbx_strand_id
1 'polypeptide(L)'
;MVTVCASGMLKVMMCQCAEESAATSLDARDYRNLLSVLADASGFSDYRFFEQLGESLSRHLGWTDAVVLDLADVSPLISENGVTKLSDLFGRIDAGAAGSALIRRNAPDEASIDEREIALMELLAQYLSPRLREYFVRSKEVRDGSSLTDREAQVVRLVAQGMSNRLIAAELHIRVDTVKKHVMSAMQKTGAGNRTQLALIHLRS
;
A
#
# COMPACT_ATOMS: atom_id res chain seq x y z
N MET A 1 -35.31 -1.61 -12.60
CA MET A 1 -35.24 -2.81 -13.46
C MET A 1 -33.87 -2.83 -14.09
N VAL A 2 -32.97 -3.69 -13.61
CA VAL A 2 -31.55 -3.68 -14.00
C VAL A 2 -31.37 -4.51 -15.26
N THR A 3 -30.86 -3.90 -16.33
CA THR A 3 -30.45 -4.61 -17.55
C THR A 3 -28.93 -4.69 -17.58
N VAL A 4 -28.41 -5.90 -17.62
CA VAL A 4 -26.98 -6.20 -17.78
C VAL A 4 -26.59 -5.90 -19.24
N CYS A 5 -25.57 -5.07 -19.45
CA CYS A 5 -25.01 -4.80 -20.78
C CYS A 5 -23.75 -5.64 -20.99
N ALA A 6 -23.70 -6.40 -22.09
CA ALA A 6 -22.71 -7.44 -22.40
C ALA A 6 -21.37 -6.90 -22.95
N SER A 7 -20.87 -5.80 -22.42
CA SER A 7 -19.59 -5.22 -22.85
C SER A 7 -18.93 -4.57 -21.65
N GLY A 8 -17.98 -5.27 -21.02
CA GLY A 8 -17.33 -4.91 -19.76
C GLY A 8 -16.47 -3.64 -19.79
N MET A 9 -17.06 -2.51 -20.13
CA MET A 9 -16.51 -1.17 -19.96
C MET A 9 -17.42 -0.38 -19.03
N LEU A 10 -16.87 -0.01 -17.88
CA LEU A 10 -17.51 0.85 -16.88
C LEU A 10 -17.76 2.23 -17.50
N LYS A 11 -18.98 2.46 -17.98
CA LYS A 11 -19.37 3.75 -18.55
C LYS A 11 -19.80 4.68 -17.42
N VAL A 12 -18.88 5.51 -16.95
CA VAL A 12 -19.22 6.66 -16.10
C VAL A 12 -19.96 7.66 -16.98
N MET A 13 -21.28 7.64 -16.89
CA MET A 13 -22.15 8.68 -17.40
C MET A 13 -22.85 9.25 -16.19
N MET A 14 -22.62 10.53 -15.89
CA MET A 14 -23.64 11.49 -15.47
C MET A 14 -22.97 12.85 -15.28
N CYS A 15 -23.26 13.75 -16.23
CA CYS A 15 -23.23 15.19 -16.01
C CYS A 15 -24.68 15.61 -15.72
N GLN A 16 -24.85 16.25 -14.55
CA GLN A 16 -25.88 17.22 -14.17
C GLN A 16 -27.35 16.80 -13.94
N CYS A 17 -27.83 17.30 -12.79
CA CYS A 17 -29.20 17.57 -12.35
C CYS A 17 -30.01 16.42 -11.73
N ALA A 18 -29.89 16.28 -10.40
CA ALA A 18 -31.03 16.14 -9.48
C ALA A 18 -30.53 16.32 -8.04
N GLU A 19 -30.61 17.56 -7.54
CA GLU A 19 -30.81 17.82 -6.11
C GLU A 19 -32.08 17.07 -5.65
N GLU A 20 -32.08 16.55 -4.43
CA GLU A 20 -33.17 15.79 -3.77
C GLU A 20 -33.22 14.26 -4.03
N SER A 21 -32.37 13.47 -3.35
CA SER A 21 -32.77 12.19 -2.69
C SER A 21 -31.63 11.44 -1.96
N ALA A 22 -30.68 12.12 -1.29
CA ALA A 22 -29.58 11.44 -0.57
C ALA A 22 -29.30 12.08 0.80
N ALA A 23 -30.35 12.25 1.61
CA ALA A 23 -30.19 12.64 3.01
C ALA A 23 -29.48 11.52 3.79
N THR A 24 -28.15 11.57 3.76
CA THR A 24 -27.17 11.05 4.72
C THR A 24 -27.14 9.54 4.96
N SER A 25 -26.46 8.80 4.07
CA SER A 25 -25.91 7.47 4.42
C SER A 25 -24.82 7.55 5.50
N LEU A 26 -24.28 8.74 5.75
CA LEU A 26 -23.26 9.02 6.76
C LEU A 26 -23.81 9.87 7.89
N ASP A 27 -23.55 9.46 9.12
CA ASP A 27 -23.92 10.22 10.32
C ASP A 27 -22.75 11.07 10.87
N ALA A 28 -23.01 11.86 11.92
CA ALA A 28 -21.98 12.69 12.54
C ALA A 28 -20.81 11.88 13.15
N ARG A 29 -21.03 10.61 13.51
CA ARG A 29 -19.97 9.72 14.01
C ARG A 29 -19.07 9.28 12.86
N ASP A 30 -19.64 8.98 11.70
CA ASP A 30 -18.89 8.64 10.49
C ASP A 30 -17.94 9.75 10.09
N TYR A 31 -18.42 11.00 10.04
CA TYR A 31 -17.56 12.16 9.76
C TYR A 31 -16.45 12.33 10.80
N ARG A 32 -16.76 12.17 12.10
CA ARG A 32 -15.71 12.25 13.14
C ARG A 32 -14.65 11.17 12.95
N ASN A 33 -15.06 9.95 12.68
CA ASN A 33 -14.14 8.84 12.47
C ASN A 33 -13.28 9.05 11.21
N LEU A 34 -13.86 9.55 10.13
CA LEU A 34 -13.14 9.89 8.91
C LEU A 34 -12.11 11.00 9.17
N LEU A 35 -12.49 12.06 9.89
CA LEU A 35 -11.56 13.12 10.28
C LEU A 35 -10.40 12.59 11.14
N SER A 36 -10.65 11.63 12.02
CA SER A 36 -9.57 10.96 12.78
C SER A 36 -8.61 10.21 11.87
N VAL A 37 -9.10 9.49 10.85
CA VAL A 37 -8.24 8.83 9.85
C VAL A 37 -7.39 9.86 9.10
N LEU A 38 -8.00 10.98 8.67
CA LEU A 38 -7.28 12.02 7.93
C LEU A 38 -6.25 12.76 8.80
N ALA A 39 -6.54 12.91 10.09
CA ALA A 39 -5.61 13.47 11.07
C ALA A 39 -4.41 12.54 11.28
N ASP A 40 -4.63 11.24 11.51
CA ASP A 40 -3.56 10.25 11.61
C ASP A 40 -2.70 10.25 10.33
N ALA A 41 -3.35 10.19 9.16
CA ALA A 41 -2.69 10.18 7.86
C ALA A 41 -1.89 11.46 7.54
N SER A 42 -2.11 12.55 8.27
CA SER A 42 -1.32 13.78 8.12
C SER A 42 0.08 13.67 8.71
N GLY A 43 0.26 12.79 9.70
CA GLY A 43 1.53 12.55 10.36
C GLY A 43 2.40 11.48 9.68
N PHE A 44 1.83 10.70 8.75
CA PHE A 44 2.55 9.61 8.09
C PHE A 44 3.53 10.16 7.06
N SER A 45 4.82 9.94 7.28
CA SER A 45 5.88 10.46 6.42
C SER A 45 6.98 9.43 6.13
N ASP A 46 6.88 8.23 6.67
CA ASP A 46 7.85 7.16 6.48
C ASP A 46 7.34 6.10 5.48
N TYR A 47 8.14 5.06 5.27
CA TYR A 47 7.86 3.93 4.37
C TYR A 47 6.78 2.98 4.93
N ARG A 48 6.28 3.21 6.15
CA ARG A 48 5.18 2.44 6.74
C ARG A 48 3.83 3.09 6.50
N PHE A 49 3.75 4.09 5.63
CA PHE A 49 2.52 4.80 5.31
C PHE A 49 1.31 3.86 5.11
N PHE A 50 1.45 2.78 4.33
CA PHE A 50 0.35 1.83 4.10
C PHE A 50 -0.01 0.97 5.32
N GLU A 51 0.99 0.55 6.09
CA GLU A 51 0.78 -0.19 7.35
C GLU A 51 0.03 0.70 8.36
N GLN A 52 0.51 1.93 8.57
CA GLN A 52 -0.10 2.92 9.45
C GLN A 52 -1.50 3.32 9.00
N LEU A 53 -1.72 3.45 7.69
CA LEU A 53 -3.05 3.73 7.14
C LEU A 53 -4.00 2.56 7.35
N GLY A 54 -3.55 1.31 7.16
CA GLY A 54 -4.34 0.12 7.48
C GLY A 54 -4.78 0.10 8.95
N GLU A 55 -3.84 0.30 9.87
CA GLU A 55 -4.13 0.39 11.31
C GLU A 55 -5.13 1.50 11.65
N SER A 56 -4.98 2.67 11.03
CA SER A 56 -5.88 3.81 11.22
C SER A 56 -7.30 3.51 10.73
N LEU A 57 -7.44 2.89 9.56
CA LEU A 57 -8.73 2.49 9.00
C LEU A 57 -9.41 1.45 9.91
N SER A 58 -8.68 0.45 10.40
CA SER A 58 -9.21 -0.52 11.36
C SER A 58 -9.66 0.13 12.67
N ARG A 59 -8.85 1.06 13.19
CA ARG A 59 -9.12 1.73 14.47
C ARG A 59 -10.38 2.60 14.42
N HIS A 60 -10.58 3.35 13.35
CA HIS A 60 -11.60 4.40 13.32
C HIS A 60 -12.86 4.02 12.54
N LEU A 61 -12.76 3.18 11.50
CA LEU A 61 -13.90 2.87 10.62
C LEU A 61 -14.53 1.50 10.88
N GLY A 62 -13.94 0.69 11.78
CA GLY A 62 -14.42 -0.67 12.06
C GLY A 62 -14.08 -1.67 10.95
N TRP A 63 -13.21 -1.28 10.01
CA TRP A 63 -12.68 -2.18 8.98
C TRP A 63 -11.59 -3.07 9.60
N THR A 64 -12.00 -4.09 10.32
CA THR A 64 -11.09 -5.02 11.02
C THR A 64 -10.08 -5.64 10.05
N ASP A 65 -8.83 -5.75 10.49
CA ASP A 65 -7.69 -6.23 9.68
C ASP A 65 -7.56 -5.54 8.31
N ALA A 66 -7.80 -4.22 8.29
CA ALA A 66 -7.64 -3.43 7.08
C ALA A 66 -6.18 -3.44 6.64
N VAL A 67 -5.96 -3.80 5.39
CA VAL A 67 -4.64 -3.80 4.77
C VAL A 67 -4.70 -2.89 3.56
N VAL A 68 -3.75 -1.95 3.50
CA VAL A 68 -3.55 -1.10 2.33
C VAL A 68 -2.34 -1.61 1.57
N LEU A 69 -2.48 -1.73 0.25
CA LEU A 69 -1.47 -2.29 -0.64
C LEU A 69 -1.17 -1.32 -1.78
N ASP A 70 0.09 -1.21 -2.17
CA ASP A 70 0.47 -0.61 -3.46
C ASP A 70 0.07 -1.56 -4.58
N LEU A 71 -0.76 -1.11 -5.54
CA LEU A 71 -1.12 -1.93 -6.70
C LEU A 71 0.13 -2.38 -7.49
N ALA A 72 1.18 -1.57 -7.54
CA ALA A 72 2.43 -1.95 -8.20
C ALA A 72 3.11 -3.15 -7.53
N ASP A 73 2.96 -3.29 -6.21
CA ASP A 73 3.54 -4.38 -5.41
C ASP A 73 2.67 -5.65 -5.42
N VAL A 74 1.42 -5.58 -5.89
CA VAL A 74 0.48 -6.72 -5.92
C VAL A 74 0.76 -7.65 -7.11
N SER A 75 1.39 -7.16 -8.19
CA SER A 75 1.58 -7.92 -9.44
C SER A 75 2.37 -9.24 -9.31
N PRO A 76 3.23 -9.46 -8.29
CA PRO A 76 3.86 -10.75 -8.11
C PRO A 76 3.57 -11.39 -6.73
N LEU A 77 2.52 -10.94 -6.02
CA LEU A 77 2.04 -11.49 -4.72
C LEU A 77 0.72 -12.25 -4.81
N ILE A 78 0.05 -12.23 -5.97
CA ILE A 78 -1.17 -13.02 -6.25
C ILE A 78 -0.90 -14.54 -6.14
N SER A 79 0.36 -14.98 -6.05
CA SER A 79 0.70 -16.42 -5.97
C SER A 79 0.98 -16.97 -4.56
N GLU A 80 1.33 -16.18 -3.53
CA GLU A 80 1.88 -16.78 -2.29
C GLU A 80 1.39 -16.22 -0.93
N ASN A 81 0.77 -15.03 -0.83
CA ASN A 81 0.48 -14.42 0.49
C ASN A 81 -0.99 -13.99 0.75
N GLY A 82 -1.98 -14.69 0.19
CA GLY A 82 -3.36 -14.58 0.70
C GLY A 82 -4.16 -13.34 0.27
N VAL A 83 -3.72 -12.59 -0.75
CA VAL A 83 -4.70 -11.96 -1.67
C VAL A 83 -5.20 -13.07 -2.56
N THR A 84 -6.10 -13.88 -2.03
CA THR A 84 -6.44 -15.18 -2.61
C THR A 84 -7.40 -15.01 -3.78
N LYS A 85 -8.15 -13.90 -3.83
CA LYS A 85 -9.00 -13.49 -4.95
C LYS A 85 -9.16 -11.97 -5.03
N LEU A 86 -9.35 -11.44 -6.24
CA LEU A 86 -9.69 -10.01 -6.46
C LEU A 86 -10.96 -9.58 -5.70
N SER A 87 -11.83 -10.56 -5.36
CA SER A 87 -13.04 -10.38 -4.56
C SER A 87 -12.77 -9.95 -3.10
N ASP A 88 -11.55 -10.13 -2.61
CA ASP A 88 -11.19 -9.71 -1.25
C ASP A 88 -10.93 -8.20 -1.17
N LEU A 89 -10.78 -7.53 -2.33
CA LEU A 89 -10.55 -6.09 -2.40
C LEU A 89 -11.86 -5.34 -2.15
N PHE A 90 -11.83 -4.47 -1.15
CA PHE A 90 -12.95 -3.64 -0.76
C PHE A 90 -12.98 -2.31 -1.51
N GLY A 91 -11.81 -1.72 -1.80
CA GLY A 91 -11.75 -0.42 -2.44
C GLY A 91 -10.41 -0.12 -3.13
N ARG A 92 -10.45 0.83 -4.06
CA ARG A 92 -9.27 1.37 -4.75
C ARG A 92 -9.25 2.87 -4.63
N ILE A 93 -8.11 3.43 -4.23
CA ILE A 93 -7.87 4.87 -4.25
C ILE A 93 -6.87 5.17 -5.37
N ASP A 94 -7.34 5.91 -6.36
CA ASP A 94 -6.55 6.29 -7.53
C ASP A 94 -5.74 7.57 -7.25
N ALA A 95 -4.41 7.49 -7.38
CA ALA A 95 -3.51 8.63 -7.26
C ALA A 95 -3.09 9.17 -8.64
N GLY A 96 -3.83 8.83 -9.70
CA GLY A 96 -3.53 9.12 -11.09
C GLY A 96 -2.31 8.34 -11.60
N ALA A 97 -1.52 8.97 -12.47
CA ALA A 97 -0.32 8.36 -13.05
C ALA A 97 0.78 8.00 -12.02
N ALA A 98 0.67 8.46 -10.77
CA ALA A 98 1.63 8.15 -9.72
C ALA A 98 1.44 6.72 -9.16
N GLY A 99 0.21 6.19 -9.16
CA GLY A 99 -0.06 4.86 -8.61
C GLY A 99 -1.51 4.69 -8.13
N SER A 100 -1.78 3.56 -7.48
CA SER A 100 -3.07 3.26 -6.87
C SER A 100 -2.86 2.46 -5.60
N ALA A 101 -3.63 2.79 -4.56
CA ALA A 101 -3.69 2.00 -3.35
C ALA A 101 -4.94 1.10 -3.38
N LEU A 102 -4.78 -0.16 -2.99
CA LEU A 102 -5.88 -1.09 -2.78
C LEU A 102 -6.14 -1.25 -1.29
N ILE A 103 -7.40 -1.32 -0.91
CA ILE A 103 -7.83 -1.55 0.47
C ILE A 103 -8.53 -2.90 0.52
N ARG A 104 -8.03 -3.76 1.40
CA ARG A 104 -8.67 -5.00 1.84
C ARG A 104 -9.16 -4.80 3.26
N ARG A 105 -10.31 -5.37 3.61
CA ARG A 105 -10.77 -5.49 5.00
C ARG A 105 -11.22 -6.93 5.27
N ASN A 106 -11.17 -7.36 6.51
CA ASN A 106 -11.79 -8.62 6.92
C ASN A 106 -13.30 -8.38 7.10
N ALA A 107 -14.12 -9.09 6.32
CA ALA A 107 -15.57 -9.08 6.45
C ALA A 107 -16.01 -10.47 6.94
N PRO A 108 -16.80 -10.57 8.02
CA PRO A 108 -17.13 -11.85 8.66
C PRO A 108 -18.01 -12.79 7.81
N ASP A 109 -18.56 -12.30 6.70
CA ASP A 109 -19.22 -13.08 5.66
C ASP A 109 -19.15 -12.28 4.34
N GLU A 110 -19.73 -12.77 3.25
CA GLU A 110 -19.96 -12.08 1.96
C GLU A 110 -20.93 -10.88 2.10
N ALA A 111 -20.78 -10.13 3.19
CA ALA A 111 -21.52 -8.94 3.57
C ALA A 111 -21.44 -7.94 2.42
N SER A 112 -22.59 -7.73 1.80
CA SER A 112 -22.79 -6.73 0.77
C SER A 112 -22.24 -5.40 1.25
N ILE A 113 -21.27 -4.86 0.52
CA ILE A 113 -20.83 -3.47 0.66
C ILE A 113 -22.09 -2.60 0.65
N ASP A 114 -22.36 -1.90 1.75
CA ASP A 114 -23.57 -1.09 1.92
C ASP A 114 -23.34 0.37 1.48
N GLU A 115 -24.42 1.15 1.37
CA GLU A 115 -24.36 2.55 0.92
C GLU A 115 -23.49 3.44 1.83
N ARG A 116 -23.38 3.09 3.12
CA ARG A 116 -22.52 3.81 4.08
C ARG A 116 -21.05 3.54 3.77
N GLU A 117 -20.68 2.28 3.53
CA GLU A 117 -19.32 1.88 3.19
C GLU A 117 -18.85 2.45 1.85
N ILE A 118 -19.73 2.50 0.85
CA ILE A 118 -19.47 3.16 -0.44
C ILE A 118 -19.17 4.64 -0.21
N ALA A 119 -20.03 5.34 0.53
CA ALA A 119 -19.85 6.77 0.80
C ALA A 119 -18.57 7.07 1.61
N LEU A 120 -18.21 6.22 2.59
CA LEU A 120 -16.95 6.32 3.31
C LEU A 120 -15.74 6.15 2.38
N MET A 121 -15.79 5.16 1.48
CA MET A 121 -14.72 4.92 0.52
C MET A 121 -14.56 6.07 -0.47
N GLU A 122 -15.66 6.64 -0.97
CA GLU A 122 -15.63 7.79 -1.88
C GLU A 122 -14.99 9.02 -1.23
N LEU A 123 -15.38 9.35 0.00
CA LEU A 123 -14.79 10.46 0.74
C LEU A 123 -13.31 10.20 1.06
N LEU A 124 -12.96 9.01 1.54
CA LEU A 124 -11.56 8.65 1.78
C LEU A 124 -10.72 8.78 0.53
N ALA A 125 -11.22 8.29 -0.62
CA ALA A 125 -10.53 8.42 -1.89
C ALA A 125 -10.30 9.90 -2.23
N GLN A 126 -11.34 10.74 -2.12
CA GLN A 126 -11.24 12.17 -2.40
C GLN A 126 -10.15 12.88 -1.58
N TYR A 127 -10.02 12.56 -0.29
CA TYR A 127 -9.07 13.22 0.61
C TYR A 127 -7.68 12.58 0.63
N LEU A 128 -7.57 11.27 0.43
CA LEU A 128 -6.29 10.56 0.46
C LEU A 128 -5.58 10.53 -0.91
N SER A 129 -6.30 10.67 -2.03
CA SER A 129 -5.70 10.68 -3.37
C SER A 129 -4.52 11.66 -3.53
N PRO A 130 -4.58 12.93 -3.08
CA PRO A 130 -3.44 13.85 -3.15
C PRO A 130 -2.23 13.41 -2.32
N ARG A 131 -2.48 12.88 -1.11
CA ARG A 131 -1.40 12.39 -0.23
C ARG A 131 -0.75 11.13 -0.75
N LEU A 132 -1.55 10.22 -1.28
CA LEU A 132 -1.06 9.02 -1.95
C LEU A 132 -0.20 9.38 -3.15
N ARG A 133 -0.60 10.39 -3.93
CA ARG A 133 0.21 10.89 -5.04
C ARG A 133 1.58 11.40 -4.57
N GLU A 134 1.61 12.21 -3.51
CA GLU A 134 2.86 12.69 -2.91
C GLU A 134 3.72 11.53 -2.41
N TYR A 135 3.12 10.57 -1.70
CA TYR A 135 3.80 9.35 -1.25
C TYR A 135 4.39 8.57 -2.43
N PHE A 136 3.64 8.33 -3.50
CA PHE A 136 4.09 7.57 -4.66
C PHE A 136 5.19 8.30 -5.45
N VAL A 137 5.08 9.62 -5.61
CA VAL A 137 6.15 10.41 -6.26
C VAL A 137 7.42 10.31 -5.42
N ARG A 138 7.33 10.54 -4.11
CA ARG A 138 8.48 10.46 -3.21
C ARG A 138 9.05 9.05 -3.13
N SER A 139 8.21 8.02 -3.08
CA SER A 139 8.65 6.62 -3.03
C SER A 139 9.32 6.22 -4.33
N LYS A 140 8.83 6.72 -5.48
CA LYS A 140 9.47 6.54 -6.78
C LYS A 140 10.80 7.31 -6.87
N GLU A 141 10.87 8.56 -6.44
CA GLU A 141 12.13 9.33 -6.40
C GLU A 141 13.16 8.68 -5.47
N VAL A 142 12.71 8.14 -4.33
CA VAL A 142 13.54 7.29 -3.49
C VAL A 142 13.97 6.09 -4.30
N ARG A 143 13.08 5.24 -4.84
CA ARG A 143 13.44 4.05 -5.65
C ARG A 143 14.41 4.36 -6.81
N ASP A 144 14.16 5.41 -7.57
CA ASP A 144 14.96 5.85 -8.72
C ASP A 144 16.31 6.46 -8.27
N GLY A 145 16.33 7.22 -7.18
CA GLY A 145 17.54 7.76 -6.54
C GLY A 145 18.26 6.78 -5.61
N SER A 146 17.66 5.61 -5.35
CA SER A 146 18.12 4.58 -4.42
C SER A 146 18.47 3.28 -5.12
N SER A 147 18.92 3.39 -6.38
CA SER A 147 19.76 2.33 -6.93
C SER A 147 20.83 1.95 -5.91
N LEU A 148 20.95 0.64 -5.69
CA LEU A 148 21.98 0.13 -4.80
C LEU A 148 23.33 0.61 -5.35
N THR A 149 24.14 1.23 -4.50
CA THR A 149 25.54 1.47 -4.84
C THR A 149 26.21 0.12 -5.11
N ASP A 150 27.32 0.11 -5.85
CA ASP A 150 28.04 -1.12 -6.17
C ASP A 150 28.36 -1.97 -4.92
N ARG A 151 28.68 -1.30 -3.80
CA ARG A 151 28.95 -1.97 -2.52
C ARG A 151 27.71 -2.53 -1.86
N GLU A 152 26.60 -1.82 -1.88
CA GLU A 152 25.32 -2.34 -1.37
C GLU A 152 24.85 -3.51 -2.23
N ALA A 153 24.96 -3.43 -3.55
CA ALA A 153 24.62 -4.51 -4.47
C ALA A 153 25.50 -5.76 -4.25
N GLN A 154 26.81 -5.58 -4.02
CA GLN A 154 27.72 -6.67 -3.64
C GLN A 154 27.30 -7.34 -2.33
N VAL A 155 26.98 -6.55 -1.31
CA VAL A 155 26.55 -7.09 -0.01
C VAL A 155 25.22 -7.82 -0.15
N VAL A 156 24.25 -7.26 -0.88
CA VAL A 156 22.93 -7.88 -1.11
C VAL A 156 23.05 -9.20 -1.88
N ARG A 157 23.94 -9.30 -2.88
CA ARG A 157 24.25 -10.58 -3.55
C ARG A 157 24.66 -11.67 -2.58
N LEU A 158 25.60 -11.36 -1.68
CA LEU A 158 26.09 -12.33 -0.70
C LEU A 158 25.05 -12.63 0.39
N VAL A 159 24.20 -11.67 0.74
CA VAL A 159 23.02 -11.89 1.60
C VAL A 159 22.06 -12.89 0.96
N ALA A 160 21.78 -12.76 -0.34
CA ALA A 160 20.90 -13.66 -1.08
C ALA A 160 21.47 -15.09 -1.20
N GLN A 161 22.79 -15.25 -1.12
CA GLN A 161 23.47 -16.54 -1.01
C GLN A 161 23.40 -17.14 0.42
N GLY A 162 22.73 -16.48 1.37
CA GLY A 162 22.58 -16.96 2.74
C GLY A 162 23.81 -16.72 3.63
N MET A 163 24.80 -15.95 3.17
CA MET A 163 25.99 -15.66 3.98
C MET A 163 25.64 -14.83 5.21
N SER A 164 26.40 -14.98 6.30
CA SER A 164 26.29 -14.11 7.48
C SER A 164 27.10 -12.82 7.32
N ASN A 165 26.82 -11.77 8.10
CA ASN A 165 27.60 -10.52 8.05
C ASN A 165 29.10 -10.74 8.33
N ARG A 166 29.47 -11.76 9.11
CA ARG A 166 30.88 -12.12 9.36
C ARG A 166 31.55 -12.71 8.13
N LEU A 167 30.84 -13.59 7.42
CA LEU A 167 31.36 -14.19 6.18
C LEU A 167 31.47 -13.14 5.07
N ILE A 168 30.45 -12.29 4.93
CA ILE A 168 30.48 -11.17 3.97
C ILE A 168 31.65 -10.22 4.26
N ALA A 169 31.89 -9.92 5.53
CA ALA A 169 33.01 -9.07 5.94
C ALA A 169 34.37 -9.68 5.54
N ALA A 170 34.53 -11.00 5.69
CA ALA A 170 35.73 -11.72 5.28
C ALA A 170 35.88 -11.71 3.76
N GLU A 171 34.83 -12.03 3.02
CA GLU A 171 34.81 -12.07 1.55
C GLU A 171 35.16 -10.71 0.93
N LEU A 172 34.54 -9.64 1.44
CA LEU A 172 34.72 -8.29 0.93
C LEU A 172 35.89 -7.54 1.57
N HIS A 173 36.62 -8.16 2.49
CA HIS A 173 37.75 -7.58 3.21
C HIS A 173 37.41 -6.25 3.92
N ILE A 174 36.26 -6.21 4.62
CA ILE A 174 35.77 -5.04 5.36
C ILE A 174 35.35 -5.41 6.79
N ARG A 175 35.07 -4.40 7.63
CA ARG A 175 34.57 -4.63 8.99
C ARG A 175 33.11 -5.11 8.98
N VAL A 176 32.77 -5.97 9.94
CA VAL A 176 31.39 -6.48 10.13
C VAL A 176 30.39 -5.33 10.34
N ASP A 177 30.76 -4.28 11.05
CA ASP A 177 29.87 -3.13 11.25
C ASP A 177 29.64 -2.32 9.98
N THR A 178 30.62 -2.31 9.06
CA THR A 178 30.45 -1.73 7.72
C THR A 178 29.45 -2.55 6.90
N VAL A 179 29.50 -3.89 6.99
CA VAL A 179 28.49 -4.76 6.37
C VAL A 179 27.09 -4.45 6.92
N LYS A 180 26.94 -4.33 8.24
CA LYS A 180 25.63 -3.98 8.85
C LYS A 180 25.07 -2.67 8.30
N LYS A 181 25.92 -1.66 8.14
CA LYS A 181 25.53 -0.36 7.56
C LYS A 181 25.08 -0.52 6.11
N HIS A 182 25.82 -1.26 5.28
CA HIS A 182 25.41 -1.52 3.90
C HIS A 182 24.11 -2.30 3.81
N VAL A 183 23.90 -3.33 4.64
CA VAL A 183 22.63 -4.09 4.68
C VAL A 183 21.48 -3.17 5.09
N MET A 184 21.66 -2.35 6.13
CA MET A 184 20.62 -1.43 6.59
C MET A 184 20.27 -0.38 5.52
N SER A 185 21.28 0.21 4.88
CA SER A 185 21.07 1.16 3.78
C SER A 185 20.38 0.48 2.60
N ALA A 186 20.82 -0.72 2.20
CA ALA A 186 20.18 -1.49 1.14
C ALA A 186 18.72 -1.86 1.47
N MET A 187 18.41 -2.21 2.72
CA MET A 187 17.04 -2.44 3.17
C MET A 187 16.18 -1.19 3.06
N GLN A 188 16.70 -0.03 3.46
CA GLN A 188 16.02 1.25 3.32
C GLN A 188 15.75 1.59 1.84
N LYS A 189 16.76 1.39 0.98
CA LYS A 189 16.69 1.67 -0.46
C LYS A 189 15.72 0.74 -1.21
N THR A 190 15.69 -0.54 -0.82
CA THR A 190 14.83 -1.55 -1.47
C THR A 190 13.45 -1.68 -0.82
N GLY A 191 13.19 -1.04 0.32
CA GLY A 191 11.96 -1.20 1.09
C GLY A 191 11.85 -2.54 1.82
N ALA A 192 12.95 -3.30 1.95
CA ALA A 192 12.95 -4.57 2.66
C ALA A 192 12.81 -4.35 4.18
N GLY A 193 11.78 -4.94 4.79
CA GLY A 193 11.56 -4.90 6.24
C GLY A 193 12.50 -5.82 7.03
N ASN A 194 13.04 -6.86 6.40
CA ASN A 194 14.03 -7.75 7.03
C ASN A 194 15.05 -8.31 6.02
N ARG A 195 16.12 -8.94 6.53
CA ARG A 195 17.20 -9.52 5.71
C ARG A 195 16.70 -10.57 4.71
N THR A 196 15.73 -11.38 5.09
CA THR A 196 15.15 -12.42 4.22
C THR A 196 14.40 -11.77 3.07
N GLN A 197 13.60 -10.75 3.34
CA GLN A 197 12.92 -9.96 2.33
C GLN A 197 13.91 -9.27 1.39
N LEU A 198 15.03 -8.75 1.91
CA LEU A 198 16.11 -8.17 1.10
C LEU A 198 16.71 -9.19 0.13
N ALA A 199 16.95 -10.42 0.58
CA ALA A 199 17.43 -11.52 -0.26
C ALA A 199 16.42 -11.87 -1.36
N LEU A 200 15.14 -11.99 -1.01
CA LEU A 200 14.07 -12.31 -1.96
C LEU A 200 13.90 -11.24 -3.03
N ILE A 201 13.98 -9.96 -2.67
CA ILE A 201 13.90 -8.85 -3.62
C ILE A 201 15.03 -8.96 -4.65
N HIS A 202 16.25 -9.27 -4.21
CA HIS A 202 17.40 -9.40 -5.12
C HIS A 202 17.31 -10.59 -6.08
N LEU A 203 16.73 -11.72 -5.65
CA LEU A 203 16.58 -12.90 -6.51
C LEU A 203 15.51 -12.72 -7.60
N ARG A 204 14.73 -11.64 -7.55
CA ARG A 204 13.64 -11.34 -8.48
C ARG A 204 13.98 -10.24 -9.49
N SER A 205 15.12 -9.56 -9.33
CA SER A 205 15.63 -8.50 -10.20
C SER A 205 16.66 -9.04 -11.19
#